data_AF-A0A2E0DW12-F1
#
_entry.id   AF-A0A2E0DW12-F1
#
_cell.length_a   1.000
_cell.length_b   1.000
_cell.length_c   1.000
_cell.angle_alpha   90.00
_cell.angle_beta   90.00
_cell.angle_gamma   90.00
#
_symmetry.space_group_name_H-M   'P 1'
#
loop_
_entity.id
_entity.type
_entity.pdbx_description
1 polymer ?
#
loop_
_entity_poly.entity_id
_entity_poly.type
_entity_poly.pdbx_seq_one_letter_code
_entity_poly.pdbx_strand_id
1 'polypeptide(L)'
;MDEESHGLEEEEVEHPSPSTEYQTKKLEQFQGRIDASFTAMQTSFDYLMKTINKNPDKIIFDAENIIILGNLATYTIPLESVLSKLKNPFAGGSGLNATKTTRKGELKGRETSVCIQPDYKNVTDLPGCDVLDSYFLMLLNDDKFIHQPAHGPLRRAMLQLYGLSVSPASAAMKTWIESTTAAELKAEESAAEIKGTDGWRWRVSDSNPLVHGLTIWFKKKNQRKWTKVVEDSSLFEYSYHYDDVMSILELLSDSPRVLIHDEPYASDEYFMQAVAKHHAPVAQRIENDRAQQAAS
;
A
#
# COMPACT_ATOMS: atom_id res chain seq x y z
N MET A 1 -45.04 1.66 -38.06
CA MET A 1 -44.02 0.72 -38.56
C MET A 1 -43.08 1.60 -39.34
N ASP A 2 -42.22 2.30 -38.61
CA ASP A 2 -41.24 3.23 -39.17
C ASP A 2 -39.90 2.70 -38.69
N GLU A 3 -39.24 1.95 -39.56
CA GLU A 3 -37.85 1.53 -39.39
C GLU A 3 -36.96 2.67 -39.90
N GLU A 4 -36.40 3.44 -38.97
CA GLU A 4 -35.22 4.25 -39.25
C GLU A 4 -34.01 3.31 -39.37
N SER A 5 -33.55 3.09 -40.60
CA SER A 5 -32.28 2.44 -40.86
C SER A 5 -31.14 3.41 -40.55
N HIS A 6 -30.53 3.25 -39.37
CA HIS A 6 -29.22 3.84 -39.09
C HIS A 6 -28.16 3.13 -39.94
N GLY A 7 -27.70 3.80 -41.00
CA GLY A 7 -26.51 3.40 -41.75
C GLY A 7 -25.27 3.55 -40.87
N LEU A 8 -24.61 2.44 -40.59
CA LEU A 8 -23.23 2.43 -40.11
C LEU A 8 -22.34 2.74 -41.30
N GLU A 9 -21.65 3.89 -41.29
CA GLU A 9 -20.59 4.20 -42.25
C GLU A 9 -19.46 3.19 -42.05
N GLU A 10 -19.18 2.37 -43.07
CA GLU A 10 -17.99 1.53 -43.11
C GLU A 10 -16.77 2.45 -43.21
N GLU A 11 -15.91 2.46 -42.17
CA GLU A 11 -14.62 3.15 -42.23
C GLU A 11 -13.77 2.56 -43.38
N GLU A 12 -13.57 3.35 -44.43
CA GLU A 12 -12.68 3.00 -45.54
C GLU A 12 -11.26 2.75 -45.01
N VAL A 13 -10.79 1.50 -45.11
CA VAL A 13 -9.45 1.12 -44.67
C VAL A 13 -8.41 1.67 -45.66
N GLU A 14 -7.75 2.76 -45.28
CA GLU A 14 -6.74 3.41 -46.11
C GLU A 14 -5.49 2.53 -46.27
N HIS A 15 -5.13 2.20 -47.52
CA HIS A 15 -3.95 1.39 -47.81
C HIS A 15 -2.66 2.23 -47.91
N PRO A 16 -1.54 1.79 -47.32
CA PRO A 16 -0.24 2.46 -47.45
C PRO A 16 0.23 2.59 -48.89
N SER A 17 0.74 3.76 -49.28
CA SER A 17 1.29 4.01 -50.61
C SER A 17 2.66 4.70 -50.54
N PRO A 18 3.65 4.32 -51.36
CA PRO A 18 4.94 5.01 -51.43
C PRO A 18 4.89 6.31 -52.24
N SER A 19 3.73 6.71 -52.78
CA SER A 19 3.63 7.93 -53.60
C SER A 19 3.98 9.18 -52.79
N THR A 20 4.67 10.13 -53.42
CA THR A 20 5.12 11.38 -52.75
C THR A 20 3.96 12.15 -52.14
N GLU A 21 2.83 12.23 -52.82
CA GLU A 21 1.62 12.90 -52.33
C GLU A 21 1.06 12.22 -51.08
N TYR A 22 0.97 10.89 -51.09
CA TYR A 22 0.53 10.12 -49.92
C TYR A 22 1.48 10.30 -48.74
N GLN A 23 2.80 10.17 -48.97
CA GLN A 23 3.82 10.32 -47.93
C GLN A 23 3.84 11.74 -47.35
N THR A 24 3.67 12.77 -48.19
CA THR A 24 3.57 14.18 -47.75
C THR A 24 2.35 14.38 -46.87
N LYS A 25 1.18 13.90 -47.31
CA LYS A 25 -0.05 13.96 -46.53
C LYS A 25 0.09 13.24 -45.18
N LYS A 26 0.74 12.07 -45.14
CA LYS A 26 1.00 11.34 -43.89
C LYS A 26 2.01 12.04 -42.97
N LEU A 27 3.03 12.68 -43.53
CA LEU A 27 3.98 13.50 -42.78
C LEU A 27 3.28 14.72 -42.14
N GLU A 28 2.41 15.41 -42.88
CA GLU A 28 1.62 16.53 -42.35
C GLU A 28 0.67 16.08 -41.24
N GLN A 29 -0.02 14.94 -41.42
CA GLN A 29 -0.85 14.34 -40.38
C GLN A 29 -0.05 13.98 -39.12
N PHE A 30 1.14 13.41 -39.30
CA PHE A 30 2.05 13.10 -38.18
C PHE A 30 2.48 14.37 -37.47
N GLN A 31 2.91 15.41 -38.20
CA GLN A 31 3.31 16.69 -37.65
C GLN A 31 2.16 17.33 -36.84
N GLY A 32 0.94 17.34 -37.38
CA GLY A 32 -0.22 17.87 -36.66
C GLY A 32 -0.51 17.12 -35.35
N ARG A 33 -0.30 15.79 -35.31
CA ARG A 33 -0.44 15.00 -34.07
C ARG A 33 0.67 15.32 -33.05
N ILE A 34 1.89 15.55 -33.51
CA ILE A 34 3.01 15.97 -32.67
C ILE A 34 2.75 17.36 -32.07
N ASP A 35 2.32 18.31 -32.88
CA ASP A 35 2.02 19.69 -32.44
C ASP A 35 0.86 19.72 -31.43
N ALA A 36 -0.19 18.91 -31.66
CA ALA A 36 -1.28 18.74 -30.70
C ALA A 36 -0.78 18.16 -29.36
N SER A 37 0.14 17.19 -29.41
CA SER A 37 0.73 16.58 -28.22
C SER A 37 1.57 17.59 -27.41
N PHE A 38 2.36 18.45 -28.08
CA PHE A 38 3.09 19.53 -27.41
C PHE A 38 2.14 20.55 -26.77
N THR A 39 1.06 20.92 -27.46
CA THR A 39 0.05 21.84 -26.93
C THR A 39 -0.66 21.28 -25.70
N ALA A 40 -1.00 19.99 -25.71
CA ALA A 40 -1.58 19.29 -24.56
C ALA A 40 -0.58 19.22 -23.39
N MET A 41 0.70 18.96 -23.65
CA MET A 41 1.75 18.97 -22.63
C MET A 41 1.93 20.36 -21.99
N GLN A 42 1.92 21.43 -22.77
CA GLN A 42 1.99 22.79 -22.24
C GLN A 42 0.77 23.12 -21.36
N THR A 43 -0.42 22.73 -21.81
CA THR A 43 -1.67 22.96 -21.08
C THR A 43 -1.68 22.20 -19.74
N SER A 44 -1.24 20.93 -19.74
CA SER A 44 -1.13 20.12 -18.53
C SER A 44 -0.08 20.67 -17.55
N PHE A 45 1.03 21.22 -18.05
CA PHE A 45 1.99 21.93 -17.22
C PHE A 45 1.37 23.15 -16.52
N ASP A 46 0.54 23.92 -17.22
CA ASP A 46 -0.17 25.06 -16.63
C ASP A 46 -1.14 24.63 -15.51
N TYR A 47 -1.77 23.44 -15.64
CA TYR A 47 -2.60 22.86 -14.58
C TYR A 47 -1.79 22.44 -13.36
N LEU A 48 -0.68 21.73 -13.56
CA LEU A 48 0.25 21.38 -12.49
C LEU A 48 0.71 22.63 -11.73
N MET A 49 1.10 23.69 -12.45
CA MET A 49 1.51 24.95 -11.83
C MET A 49 0.37 25.63 -11.07
N LYS A 50 -0.88 25.55 -11.56
CA LYS A 50 -2.05 26.02 -10.80
C LYS A 50 -2.23 25.24 -9.50
N THR A 51 -2.06 23.92 -9.50
CA THR A 51 -2.15 23.10 -8.28
C THR A 51 -1.08 23.48 -7.28
N ILE A 52 0.18 23.62 -7.73
CA ILE A 52 1.30 24.06 -6.90
C ILE A 52 0.99 25.42 -6.27
N ASN A 53 0.62 26.41 -7.09
CA ASN A 53 0.37 27.78 -6.65
C ASN A 53 -0.86 27.93 -5.74
N LYS A 54 -1.84 27.02 -5.84
CA LYS A 54 -3.01 26.98 -4.94
C LYS A 54 -2.71 26.35 -3.58
N ASN A 55 -1.58 25.65 -3.43
CA ASN A 55 -1.22 24.93 -2.22
C ASN A 55 0.19 25.33 -1.69
N PRO A 56 0.51 26.62 -1.55
CA PRO A 56 1.86 27.08 -1.22
C PRO A 56 2.35 26.59 0.15
N ASP A 57 1.45 26.40 1.11
CA ASP A 57 1.78 25.95 2.46
C ASP A 57 1.92 24.43 2.56
N LYS A 58 1.53 23.70 1.51
CA LYS A 58 1.55 22.23 1.49
C LYS A 58 2.51 21.64 0.46
N ILE A 59 2.85 22.37 -0.61
CA ILE A 59 3.86 21.96 -1.59
C ILE A 59 5.06 22.88 -1.43
N ILE A 60 6.14 22.35 -0.87
CA ILE A 60 7.35 23.09 -0.53
C ILE A 60 8.50 22.57 -1.39
N PHE A 61 9.27 23.48 -1.95
CA PHE A 61 10.47 23.14 -2.72
C PHE A 61 11.71 23.42 -1.88
N ASP A 62 12.51 22.39 -1.67
CA ASP A 62 13.87 22.44 -1.17
C ASP A 62 14.86 22.35 -2.37
N ALA A 63 16.16 22.54 -2.12
CA ALA A 63 17.21 22.50 -3.14
C ALA A 63 17.20 21.18 -3.93
N GLU A 64 16.88 20.05 -3.29
CA GLU A 64 16.94 18.72 -3.90
C GLU A 64 15.59 17.99 -3.93
N ASN A 65 14.58 18.51 -3.23
CA ASN A 65 13.34 17.77 -2.95
C ASN A 65 12.08 18.63 -3.12
N ILE A 66 11.00 17.97 -3.53
CA ILE A 66 9.63 18.47 -3.43
C ILE A 66 9.00 17.81 -2.21
N ILE A 67 8.57 18.60 -1.25
CA ILE A 67 7.92 18.16 -0.03
C ILE A 67 6.42 18.41 -0.16
N ILE A 68 5.61 17.38 0.02
CA ILE A 68 4.15 17.49 0.02
C ILE A 68 3.62 17.13 1.41
N LEU A 69 2.93 18.08 2.04
CA LEU A 69 2.26 17.92 3.33
C LEU A 69 0.84 17.42 3.11
N GLY A 70 0.67 16.10 3.16
CA GLY A 70 -0.63 15.44 3.10
C GLY A 70 -1.45 15.63 4.37
N ASN A 71 -2.66 15.06 4.37
CA ASN A 71 -3.52 15.07 5.53
C ASN A 71 -3.15 13.96 6.52
N LEU A 72 -2.53 12.87 6.07
CA LEU A 72 -2.08 11.74 6.89
C LEU A 72 -0.57 11.71 7.12
N ALA A 73 0.25 12.12 6.15
CA ALA A 73 1.71 12.03 6.23
C ALA A 73 2.42 13.16 5.49
N THR A 74 3.75 13.21 5.66
CA THR A 74 4.62 14.09 4.88
C THR A 74 5.36 13.25 3.83
N TYR A 75 5.45 13.77 2.61
CA TYR A 75 6.03 13.08 1.46
C TYR A 75 7.21 13.87 0.91
N THR A 76 8.31 13.18 0.62
CA THR A 76 9.54 13.77 0.08
C THR A 76 9.87 13.10 -1.25
N ILE A 77 9.81 13.88 -2.32
CA ILE A 77 10.04 13.44 -3.69
C ILE A 77 11.35 14.07 -4.18
N PRO A 78 12.37 13.30 -4.57
CA PRO A 78 13.58 13.86 -5.15
C PRO A 78 13.26 14.61 -6.44
N LEU A 79 13.70 15.87 -6.57
CA LEU A 79 13.41 16.71 -7.73
C LEU A 79 13.94 16.07 -9.02
N GLU A 80 15.15 15.51 -8.98
CA GLU A 80 15.76 14.82 -10.11
C GLU A 80 14.94 13.60 -10.58
N SER A 81 14.19 12.96 -9.68
CA SER A 81 13.30 11.86 -10.05
C SER A 81 12.17 12.32 -10.97
N VAL A 82 11.73 13.57 -10.85
CA VAL A 82 10.67 14.15 -11.70
C VAL A 82 11.30 14.69 -12.99
N LEU A 83 12.37 15.46 -12.87
CA LEU A 83 13.02 16.12 -14.01
C LEU A 83 13.60 15.12 -15.02
N SER A 84 14.23 14.04 -14.53
CA SER A 84 14.80 13.01 -15.41
C SER A 84 13.75 12.35 -16.30
N LYS A 85 12.53 12.13 -15.79
CA LYS A 85 11.40 11.55 -16.54
C LYS A 85 10.81 12.52 -17.56
N LEU A 86 10.72 13.80 -17.22
CA LEU A 86 10.30 14.84 -18.17
C LEU A 86 11.33 15.03 -19.31
N LYS A 87 12.63 14.89 -18.99
CA LYS A 87 13.71 15.00 -19.98
C LYS A 87 13.83 13.77 -20.87
N ASN A 88 13.71 12.58 -20.30
CA ASN A 88 13.77 11.31 -21.02
C ASN A 88 12.80 10.30 -20.39
N PRO A 89 11.67 9.99 -21.05
CA PRO A 89 10.67 9.06 -20.50
C PRO A 89 11.20 7.63 -20.34
N PHE A 90 12.31 7.28 -21.00
CA PHE A 90 12.96 5.97 -20.88
C PHE A 90 14.04 5.92 -19.79
N ALA A 91 14.42 7.06 -19.19
CA ALA A 91 15.42 7.07 -18.12
C ALA A 91 14.84 6.46 -16.83
N GLY A 92 15.53 5.50 -16.23
CA GLY A 92 15.24 5.02 -14.87
C GLY A 92 13.98 4.16 -14.70
N GLY A 93 13.65 3.28 -15.65
CA GLY A 93 12.59 2.26 -15.50
C GLY A 93 11.15 2.75 -15.68
N SER A 94 10.16 1.90 -15.35
CA SER A 94 8.72 2.20 -15.50
C SER A 94 8.17 2.99 -14.31
N GLY A 95 7.58 4.16 -14.56
CA GLY A 95 6.87 4.95 -13.55
C GLY A 95 7.72 5.95 -12.77
N LEU A 96 7.10 6.63 -11.81
CA LEU A 96 7.78 7.49 -10.84
C LEU A 96 8.50 6.63 -9.79
N ASN A 97 9.64 7.11 -9.28
CA ASN A 97 10.32 6.44 -8.17
C ASN A 97 9.45 6.42 -6.92
N ALA A 98 9.70 5.42 -6.07
CA ALA A 98 9.00 5.30 -4.81
C ALA A 98 9.29 6.53 -3.93
N THR A 99 8.24 7.08 -3.31
CA THR A 99 8.33 8.36 -2.60
C THR A 99 8.56 8.11 -1.13
N LYS A 100 9.54 8.82 -0.57
CA LYS A 100 9.83 8.73 0.86
C LYS A 100 8.71 9.38 1.64
N THR A 101 8.34 8.79 2.75
CA THR A 101 7.30 9.33 3.63
C THR A 101 7.70 9.23 5.09
N THR A 102 7.30 10.25 5.83
CA THR A 102 7.49 10.44 7.27
C THR A 102 6.14 10.78 7.90
N ARG A 103 6.09 10.79 9.24
CA ARG A 103 4.88 11.22 9.94
C ARG A 103 4.53 12.66 9.59
N LYS A 104 3.25 12.99 9.71
CA LYS A 104 2.69 14.29 9.36
C LYS A 104 3.42 15.41 10.10
N GLY A 105 3.99 16.33 9.32
CA GLY A 105 4.72 17.48 9.84
C GLY A 105 6.20 17.20 10.17
N GLU A 106 6.65 15.95 10.08
CA GLU A 106 8.06 15.59 10.26
C GLU A 106 8.80 15.61 8.92
N LEU A 107 10.00 16.20 8.90
CA LEU A 107 10.93 16.13 7.76
C LEU A 107 12.09 15.16 8.00
N LYS A 108 12.23 14.69 9.25
CA LYS A 108 13.25 13.75 9.71
C LYS A 108 12.61 12.85 10.76
N GLY A 109 12.94 11.57 10.78
CA GLY A 109 12.36 10.62 11.72
C GLY A 109 12.26 9.22 11.15
N ARG A 110 11.24 8.47 11.59
CA ARG A 110 10.94 7.16 11.01
C ARG A 110 10.48 7.34 9.56
N GLU A 111 11.22 6.75 8.64
CA GLU A 111 10.97 6.83 7.20
C GLU A 111 10.40 5.50 6.70
N THR A 112 9.49 5.56 5.74
CA THR A 112 9.19 4.42 4.87
C THR A 112 9.03 4.91 3.42
N SER A 113 8.80 3.98 2.51
CA SER A 113 8.52 4.26 1.11
C SER A 113 7.05 4.01 0.82
N VAL A 114 6.42 4.93 0.11
CA VAL A 114 5.03 4.81 -0.32
C VAL A 114 4.94 4.80 -1.84
N CYS A 115 4.00 4.00 -2.34
CA CYS A 115 3.55 4.06 -3.72
C CYS A 115 2.08 4.48 -3.73
N ILE A 116 1.82 5.68 -4.25
CA ILE A 116 0.48 6.14 -4.59
C ILE A 116 0.58 6.64 -6.03
N GLN A 117 -0.06 5.93 -6.94
CA GLN A 117 -0.01 6.25 -8.36
C GLN A 117 -1.44 6.25 -8.88
N PRO A 118 -1.79 7.17 -9.78
CA PRO A 118 -3.07 7.12 -10.44
C PRO A 118 -3.24 5.78 -11.16
N ASP A 119 -4.46 5.25 -11.19
CA ASP A 119 -4.74 4.00 -11.89
C ASP A 119 -4.36 4.15 -13.37
N TYR A 120 -3.38 3.36 -13.80
CA TYR A 120 -2.81 3.42 -15.13
C TYR A 120 -3.88 3.35 -16.22
N LYS A 121 -4.96 2.60 -16.01
CA LYS A 121 -6.08 2.46 -16.96
C LYS A 121 -6.84 3.76 -17.19
N ASN A 122 -6.84 4.64 -16.20
CA ASN A 122 -7.56 5.92 -16.25
C ASN A 122 -6.66 7.07 -16.72
N VAL A 123 -5.36 6.83 -16.89
CA VAL A 123 -4.38 7.88 -17.22
C VAL A 123 -3.50 7.56 -18.43
N THR A 124 -3.75 6.47 -19.15
CA THR A 124 -2.95 6.05 -20.32
C THR A 124 -2.87 7.12 -21.41
N ASP A 125 -3.95 7.86 -21.61
CA ASP A 125 -4.06 8.87 -22.68
C ASP A 125 -3.83 10.30 -22.17
N LEU A 126 -3.46 10.46 -20.90
CA LEU A 126 -3.20 11.78 -20.32
C LEU A 126 -1.79 12.29 -20.64
N PRO A 127 -1.63 13.60 -20.88
CA PRO A 127 -0.32 14.23 -20.89
C PRO A 127 0.46 13.96 -19.59
N GLY A 128 1.77 13.84 -19.70
CA GLY A 128 2.63 13.49 -18.55
C GLY A 128 2.51 14.45 -17.35
N CYS A 129 2.28 15.75 -17.58
CA CYS A 129 2.09 16.69 -16.47
C CYS A 129 0.72 16.55 -15.79
N ASP A 130 -0.32 16.03 -16.46
CA ASP A 130 -1.61 15.74 -15.80
C ASP A 130 -1.49 14.52 -14.89
N VAL A 131 -0.66 13.53 -15.27
CA VAL A 131 -0.32 12.39 -14.40
C VAL A 131 0.41 12.88 -13.15
N LEU A 132 1.36 13.81 -13.31
CA LEU A 132 2.10 14.41 -12.19
C LEU A 132 1.21 15.28 -11.30
N ASP A 133 0.29 16.05 -11.89
CA ASP A 133 -0.70 16.84 -11.15
C ASP A 133 -1.63 15.93 -10.33
N SER A 134 -2.14 14.88 -10.95
CA SER A 134 -2.95 13.84 -10.28
C SER A 134 -2.18 13.23 -9.12
N TYR A 135 -0.90 12.91 -9.32
CA TYR A 135 -0.03 12.39 -8.27
C TYR A 135 0.10 13.36 -7.08
N PHE A 136 0.31 14.66 -7.34
CA PHE A 136 0.39 15.68 -6.27
C PHE A 136 -0.93 15.82 -5.53
N LEU A 137 -2.05 15.87 -6.26
CA LEU A 137 -3.39 15.93 -5.68
C LEU A 137 -3.69 14.71 -4.81
N MET A 138 -3.24 13.53 -5.22
CA MET A 138 -3.38 12.30 -4.46
C MET A 138 -2.62 12.34 -3.14
N LEU A 139 -1.37 12.83 -3.14
CA LEU A 139 -0.58 13.03 -1.93
C LEU A 139 -1.18 14.09 -1.00
N LEU A 140 -1.67 15.20 -1.55
CA LEU A 140 -2.33 16.27 -0.78
C LEU A 140 -3.63 15.81 -0.10
N ASN A 141 -4.30 14.81 -0.66
CA ASN A 141 -5.58 14.27 -0.22
C ASN A 141 -5.48 12.77 0.14
N ASP A 142 -4.34 12.36 0.67
CA ASP A 142 -4.03 10.98 1.04
C ASP A 142 -5.11 10.34 1.94
N ASP A 143 -5.75 11.12 2.81
CA ASP A 143 -6.90 10.74 3.64
C ASP A 143 -8.13 10.26 2.85
N LYS A 144 -8.34 10.77 1.64
CA LYS A 144 -9.43 10.33 0.76
C LYS A 144 -9.01 9.10 -0.04
N PHE A 145 -7.78 9.12 -0.56
CA PHE A 145 -7.28 8.06 -1.43
C PHE A 145 -6.93 6.77 -0.70
N ILE A 146 -6.63 6.83 0.61
CA ILE A 146 -6.30 5.66 1.42
C ILE A 146 -7.42 4.60 1.46
N HIS A 147 -8.66 4.98 1.20
CA HIS A 147 -9.81 4.09 1.18
C HIS A 147 -9.98 3.33 -0.15
N GLN A 148 -9.27 3.71 -1.21
CA GLN A 148 -9.41 3.06 -2.51
C GLN A 148 -8.73 1.68 -2.50
N PRO A 149 -9.34 0.63 -3.09
CA PRO A 149 -8.78 -0.72 -3.09
C PRO A 149 -7.33 -0.78 -3.59
N ALA A 150 -7.03 -0.06 -4.68
CA ALA A 150 -5.71 -0.01 -5.32
C ALA A 150 -4.59 0.55 -4.41
N HIS A 151 -4.92 1.30 -3.35
CA HIS A 151 -3.93 1.96 -2.48
C HIS A 151 -3.55 1.15 -1.24
N GLY A 152 -3.44 -0.17 -1.39
CA GLY A 152 -2.85 -1.07 -0.39
C GLY A 152 -1.46 -0.61 0.09
N PRO A 153 -0.55 -0.18 -0.81
CA PRO A 153 0.77 0.33 -0.41
C PRO A 153 0.70 1.58 0.48
N LEU A 154 -0.23 2.51 0.25
CA LEU A 154 -0.43 3.67 1.13
C LEU A 154 -0.86 3.23 2.53
N ARG A 155 -1.83 2.30 2.63
CA ARG A 155 -2.29 1.79 3.93
C ARG A 155 -1.16 1.11 4.70
N ARG A 156 -0.36 0.27 4.02
CA ARG A 156 0.79 -0.40 4.64
C ARG A 156 1.86 0.60 5.10
N ALA A 157 2.15 1.64 4.30
CA ALA A 157 3.05 2.71 4.70
C ALA A 157 2.55 3.46 5.94
N MET A 158 1.24 3.77 6.03
CA MET A 158 0.66 4.42 7.21
C MET A 158 0.77 3.54 8.46
N LEU A 159 0.50 2.23 8.36
CA LEU A 159 0.73 1.30 9.47
C LEU A 159 2.20 1.24 9.88
N GLN A 160 3.13 1.24 8.93
CA GLN A 160 4.55 1.25 9.26
C GLN A 160 4.96 2.55 9.97
N LEU A 161 4.41 3.70 9.60
CA LEU A 161 4.75 4.97 10.23
C LEU A 161 4.15 5.13 11.63
N TYR A 162 2.86 4.83 11.76
CA TYR A 162 2.07 5.14 12.95
C TYR A 162 1.76 3.95 13.84
N GLY A 163 1.84 2.75 13.27
CA GLY A 163 1.46 1.53 13.96
C GLY A 163 -0.02 1.50 14.31
N LEU A 164 -0.37 0.93 15.47
CA LEU A 164 -1.75 0.80 15.97
C LEU A 164 -2.15 1.96 16.89
N SER A 165 -1.22 2.83 17.23
CA SER A 165 -1.45 3.97 18.12
C SER A 165 -2.35 5.05 17.51
N VAL A 166 -2.85 5.97 18.34
CA VAL A 166 -3.60 7.15 17.90
C VAL A 166 -2.73 8.04 17.02
N SER A 167 -3.24 8.34 15.82
CA SER A 167 -2.54 9.08 14.78
C SER A 167 -3.54 9.68 13.78
N PRO A 168 -3.09 10.57 12.87
CA PRO A 168 -3.92 11.04 11.77
C PRO A 168 -4.52 9.90 10.92
N ALA A 169 -3.83 8.75 10.83
CA ALA A 169 -4.27 7.60 10.05
C ALA A 169 -5.22 6.65 10.81
N SER A 170 -5.41 6.80 12.13
CA SER A 170 -6.12 5.80 12.94
C SER A 170 -7.55 5.53 12.48
N ALA A 171 -8.27 6.54 12.00
CA ALA A 171 -9.63 6.34 11.46
C ALA A 171 -9.62 5.45 10.21
N ALA A 172 -8.72 5.73 9.27
CA ALA A 172 -8.56 4.93 8.06
C ALA A 172 -8.06 3.51 8.37
N MET A 173 -7.11 3.38 9.30
CA MET A 173 -6.58 2.08 9.73
C MET A 173 -7.64 1.25 10.43
N LYS A 174 -8.47 1.86 11.28
CA LYS A 174 -9.63 1.20 11.89
C LYS A 174 -10.55 0.63 10.82
N THR A 175 -11.00 1.46 9.88
CA THR A 175 -11.88 1.00 8.80
C THR A 175 -11.25 -0.14 8.01
N TRP A 176 -9.97 -0.06 7.69
CA TRP A 176 -9.31 -1.11 6.92
C TRP A 176 -9.16 -2.42 7.69
N ILE A 177 -8.62 -2.36 8.92
CA ILE A 177 -8.42 -3.53 9.78
C ILE A 177 -9.77 -4.22 10.05
N GLU A 178 -10.79 -3.47 10.47
CA GLU A 178 -12.10 -4.04 10.85
C GLU A 178 -12.94 -4.50 9.64
N SER A 179 -12.67 -4.02 8.42
CA SER A 179 -13.37 -4.47 7.21
C SER A 179 -12.68 -5.65 6.52
N THR A 180 -11.35 -5.74 6.65
CA THR A 180 -10.55 -6.81 6.03
C THR A 180 -10.37 -7.99 6.98
N THR A 181 -10.46 -7.75 8.29
CA THR A 181 -10.35 -8.76 9.34
C THR A 181 -11.55 -8.69 10.28
N ALA A 182 -11.77 -9.72 11.07
CA ALA A 182 -12.74 -9.69 12.18
C ALA A 182 -12.15 -9.09 13.47
N ALA A 183 -11.03 -8.37 13.39
CA ALA A 183 -10.41 -7.70 14.53
C ALA A 183 -11.15 -6.40 14.90
N GLU A 184 -10.95 -5.95 16.13
CA GLU A 184 -11.36 -4.65 16.64
C GLU A 184 -10.11 -3.83 16.96
N LEU A 185 -9.99 -2.62 16.38
CA LEU A 185 -8.86 -1.74 16.66
C LEU A 185 -9.10 -0.94 17.95
N LYS A 186 -8.14 -1.02 18.88
CA LYS A 186 -8.07 -0.29 20.15
C LYS A 186 -6.91 0.70 20.11
N ALA A 187 -7.05 1.78 19.33
CA ALA A 187 -5.95 2.70 19.06
C ALA A 187 -5.38 3.39 20.31
N GLU A 188 -6.24 3.71 21.28
CA GLU A 188 -5.83 4.27 22.59
C GLU A 188 -4.93 3.33 23.40
N GLU A 189 -5.03 2.04 23.13
CA GLU A 189 -4.22 1.01 23.76
C GLU A 189 -3.10 0.51 22.83
N SER A 190 -2.93 1.16 21.67
CA SER A 190 -2.01 0.77 20.59
C SER A 190 -2.12 -0.73 20.29
N ALA A 191 -3.35 -1.22 20.14
CA ALA A 191 -3.61 -2.66 20.06
C ALA A 191 -4.76 -2.99 19.11
N ALA A 192 -4.76 -4.22 18.60
CA ALA A 192 -5.89 -4.82 17.92
C ALA A 192 -6.25 -6.16 18.57
N GLU A 193 -7.55 -6.45 18.70
CA GLU A 193 -8.05 -7.67 19.33
C GLU A 193 -8.85 -8.49 18.31
N ILE A 194 -8.61 -9.80 18.24
CA ILE A 194 -9.32 -10.69 17.31
C ILE A 194 -9.73 -11.98 18.00
N LYS A 195 -10.84 -12.59 17.56
CA LYS A 195 -11.23 -13.92 18.01
C LYS A 195 -10.37 -14.96 17.30
N GLY A 196 -9.80 -15.88 18.06
CA GLY A 196 -9.20 -17.10 17.53
C GLY A 196 -10.17 -18.28 17.61
N THR A 197 -9.64 -19.48 17.41
CA THR A 197 -10.40 -20.73 17.54
C THR A 197 -10.52 -21.19 18.99
N ASP A 198 -11.37 -22.19 19.26
CA ASP A 198 -11.46 -22.87 20.56
C ASP A 198 -11.74 -21.95 21.77
N GLY A 199 -12.40 -20.82 21.51
CA GLY A 199 -12.72 -19.81 22.52
C GLY A 199 -11.53 -18.96 22.96
N TRP A 200 -10.44 -18.96 22.18
CA TRP A 200 -9.33 -18.03 22.36
C TRP A 200 -9.69 -16.65 21.80
N ARG A 201 -9.15 -15.64 22.45
CA ARG A 201 -9.05 -14.28 21.90
C ARG A 201 -7.61 -13.88 21.95
N TRP A 202 -7.18 -13.19 20.90
CA TRP A 202 -5.84 -12.69 20.74
C TRP A 202 -5.83 -11.17 20.80
N ARG A 203 -4.68 -10.65 21.19
CA ARG A 203 -4.38 -9.24 21.16
C ARG A 203 -2.97 -9.07 20.62
N VAL A 204 -2.81 -8.11 19.74
CA VAL A 204 -1.53 -7.69 19.19
C VAL A 204 -1.33 -6.21 19.50
N SER A 205 -0.11 -5.79 19.80
CA SER A 205 0.22 -4.41 20.15
C SER A 205 1.64 -4.07 19.76
N ASP A 206 1.84 -2.82 19.39
CA ASP A 206 3.11 -2.15 19.10
C ASP A 206 3.50 -1.15 20.20
N SER A 207 2.88 -1.25 21.38
CA SER A 207 3.13 -0.32 22.51
C SER A 207 4.48 -0.51 23.19
N ASN A 208 5.20 -1.61 22.93
CA ASN A 208 6.50 -1.86 23.53
C ASN A 208 7.61 -1.23 22.67
N PRO A 209 8.24 -0.12 23.10
CA PRO A 209 9.25 0.56 22.30
C PRO A 209 10.60 -0.15 22.28
N LEU A 210 10.77 -1.24 23.05
CA LEU A 210 12.03 -1.98 23.17
C LEU A 210 12.15 -3.13 22.16
N VAL A 211 11.11 -3.37 21.36
CA VAL A 211 11.03 -4.47 20.39
C VAL A 211 10.78 -3.93 19.00
N HIS A 212 11.17 -4.69 17.98
CA HIS A 212 11.01 -4.27 16.58
C HIS A 212 9.65 -4.64 16.00
N GLY A 213 9.13 -5.82 16.38
CA GLY A 213 7.85 -6.33 15.95
C GLY A 213 6.74 -6.04 16.94
N LEU A 214 5.73 -6.91 16.91
CA LEU A 214 4.52 -6.81 17.72
C LEU A 214 4.61 -7.76 18.91
N THR A 215 4.13 -7.31 20.05
CA THR A 215 3.90 -8.19 21.19
C THR A 215 2.53 -8.87 21.03
N ILE A 216 2.40 -10.14 21.40
CA ILE A 216 1.16 -10.92 21.25
C ILE A 216 0.72 -11.48 22.60
N TRP A 217 -0.57 -11.37 22.87
CA TRP A 217 -1.23 -11.89 24.06
C TRP A 217 -2.45 -12.72 23.69
N PHE A 218 -2.87 -13.57 24.63
CA PHE A 218 -4.13 -14.29 24.54
C PHE A 218 -4.95 -14.20 25.83
N LYS A 219 -6.23 -14.50 25.71
CA LYS A 219 -7.11 -14.88 26.83
C LYS A 219 -8.08 -15.97 26.37
N LYS A 220 -8.36 -16.93 27.25
CA LYS A 220 -9.37 -17.97 27.02
C LYS A 220 -10.78 -17.47 27.39
N LYS A 221 -11.84 -18.16 26.96
CA LYS A 221 -13.26 -17.79 27.14
C LYS A 221 -13.65 -17.24 28.54
N ASN A 222 -13.04 -17.75 29.61
CA ASN A 222 -13.34 -17.36 30.99
C ASN A 222 -12.19 -16.61 31.69
N GLN A 223 -11.13 -16.26 30.95
CA GLN A 223 -9.95 -15.59 31.49
C GLN A 223 -10.09 -14.07 31.36
N ARG A 224 -9.99 -13.35 32.49
CA ARG A 224 -10.08 -11.88 32.49
C ARG A 224 -8.80 -11.19 32.05
N LYS A 225 -7.64 -11.68 32.51
CA LYS A 225 -6.34 -11.05 32.24
C LYS A 225 -5.73 -11.58 30.95
N TRP A 226 -5.12 -10.71 30.17
CA TRP A 226 -4.28 -11.09 29.03
C TRP A 226 -3.01 -11.81 29.52
N THR A 227 -2.65 -12.92 28.88
CA THR A 227 -1.37 -13.60 29.05
C THR A 227 -0.50 -13.32 27.85
N LYS A 228 0.70 -12.76 28.07
CA LYS A 228 1.68 -12.52 27.02
C LYS A 228 2.25 -13.86 26.55
N VAL A 229 2.31 -14.06 25.24
CA VAL A 229 2.85 -15.29 24.64
C VAL A 229 4.09 -15.00 23.80
N VAL A 230 4.11 -13.88 23.07
CA VAL A 230 5.25 -13.45 22.25
C VAL A 230 5.66 -12.05 22.69
N GLU A 231 6.96 -11.87 22.97
CA GLU A 231 7.54 -10.56 23.29
C GLU A 231 7.69 -9.69 22.03
N ASP A 232 8.31 -10.27 21.01
CA ASP A 232 8.65 -9.63 19.75
C ASP A 232 8.35 -10.59 18.59
N SER A 233 7.42 -10.23 17.71
CA SER A 233 7.08 -11.01 16.52
C SER A 233 8.15 -10.96 15.44
N SER A 234 9.15 -10.07 15.52
CA SER A 234 10.26 -10.07 14.57
C SER A 234 11.16 -11.31 14.70
N LEU A 235 10.98 -12.09 15.78
CA LEU A 235 11.66 -13.36 16.02
C LEU A 235 11.01 -14.54 15.30
N PHE A 236 9.92 -14.32 14.57
CA PHE A 236 9.31 -15.34 13.74
C PHE A 236 10.30 -15.74 12.63
N GLU A 237 10.49 -17.05 12.44
CA GLU A 237 11.42 -17.64 11.47
C GLU A 237 11.10 -17.19 10.04
N TYR A 238 9.80 -17.07 9.74
CA TYR A 238 9.31 -16.50 8.49
C TYR A 238 8.82 -15.07 8.68
N SER A 239 9.62 -14.22 9.31
CA SER A 239 9.27 -12.83 9.60
C SER A 239 8.76 -12.04 8.38
N TYR A 240 9.18 -12.37 7.16
CA TYR A 240 8.67 -11.75 5.93
C TYR A 240 7.21 -12.10 5.58
N HIS A 241 6.66 -13.19 6.11
CA HIS A 241 5.23 -13.52 6.01
C HIS A 241 4.40 -12.81 7.09
N TYR A 242 5.05 -12.32 8.16
CA TYR A 242 4.42 -11.74 9.34
C TYR A 242 4.98 -10.35 9.67
N ASP A 243 5.38 -9.61 8.63
CA ASP A 243 6.06 -8.32 8.72
C ASP A 243 5.10 -7.15 9.00
N ASP A 244 3.79 -7.40 8.92
CA ASP A 244 2.76 -6.44 9.26
C ASP A 244 1.60 -7.03 10.07
N VAL A 245 0.83 -6.13 10.69
CA VAL A 245 -0.25 -6.49 11.61
C VAL A 245 -1.37 -7.28 10.94
N MET A 246 -1.63 -7.10 9.64
CA MET A 246 -2.72 -7.80 8.96
C MET A 246 -2.39 -9.30 8.88
N SER A 247 -1.17 -9.62 8.46
CA SER A 247 -0.71 -11.01 8.38
C SER A 247 -0.67 -11.69 9.75
N ILE A 248 -0.29 -10.95 10.81
CA ILE A 248 -0.37 -11.47 12.18
C ILE A 248 -1.83 -11.69 12.60
N LEU A 249 -2.74 -10.75 12.34
CA LEU A 249 -4.15 -10.90 12.68
C LEU A 249 -4.80 -12.09 11.97
N GLU A 250 -4.43 -12.35 10.72
CA GLU A 250 -4.87 -13.52 9.95
C GLU A 250 -4.45 -14.82 10.63
N LEU A 251 -3.15 -15.01 10.91
CA LEU A 251 -2.64 -16.17 11.66
C LEU A 251 -3.37 -16.36 13.00
N LEU A 252 -3.60 -15.27 13.73
CA LEU A 252 -4.23 -15.31 15.04
C LEU A 252 -5.72 -15.69 14.96
N SER A 253 -6.41 -15.32 13.88
CA SER A 253 -7.82 -15.68 13.68
C SER A 253 -8.04 -17.20 13.57
N ASP A 254 -7.08 -17.91 12.96
CA ASP A 254 -7.09 -19.36 12.84
C ASP A 254 -6.38 -20.09 13.99
N SER A 255 -5.75 -19.36 14.90
CA SER A 255 -5.04 -19.91 16.05
C SER A 255 -5.94 -20.10 17.28
N PRO A 256 -5.74 -21.17 18.08
CA PRO A 256 -4.67 -22.17 17.98
C PRO A 256 -4.93 -23.37 17.06
N ARG A 257 -6.07 -23.49 16.36
CA ARG A 257 -6.40 -24.65 15.50
C ARG A 257 -5.36 -24.90 14.41
N VAL A 258 -4.94 -23.85 13.69
CA VAL A 258 -3.92 -23.92 12.63
C VAL A 258 -2.63 -24.55 13.13
N LEU A 259 -2.24 -24.26 14.37
CA LEU A 259 -1.03 -24.78 15.02
C LEU A 259 -1.09 -26.28 15.36
N ILE A 260 -2.25 -26.93 15.16
CA ILE A 260 -2.48 -28.34 15.52
C ILE A 260 -2.75 -29.16 14.28
N HIS A 261 -3.58 -28.63 13.36
CA HIS A 261 -4.18 -29.40 12.29
C HIS A 261 -3.58 -29.13 10.92
N ASP A 262 -2.95 -27.98 10.71
CA ASP A 262 -2.48 -27.58 9.39
C ASP A 262 -1.01 -28.00 9.19
N GLU A 263 -0.52 -27.83 7.97
CA GLU A 263 0.85 -28.20 7.57
C GLU A 263 1.89 -27.42 8.40
N PRO A 264 3.09 -27.97 8.66
CA PRO A 264 4.13 -27.29 9.45
C PRO A 264 4.45 -25.87 8.95
N TYR A 265 4.40 -25.64 7.63
CA TYR A 265 4.63 -24.33 7.02
C TYR A 265 3.50 -23.32 7.23
N ALA A 266 2.33 -23.74 7.72
CA ALA A 266 1.21 -22.86 8.06
C ALA A 266 1.41 -22.15 9.41
N SER A 267 2.49 -22.45 10.14
CA SER A 267 2.74 -21.92 11.47
C SER A 267 4.23 -21.70 11.74
N ASP A 268 4.54 -20.61 12.42
CA ASP A 268 5.89 -20.28 12.84
C ASP A 268 6.33 -21.12 14.06
N GLU A 269 7.52 -21.76 14.03
CA GLU A 269 7.96 -22.65 15.13
C GLU A 269 8.08 -21.87 16.45
N TYR A 270 8.66 -20.66 16.43
CA TYR A 270 8.78 -19.84 17.63
C TYR A 270 7.41 -19.52 18.24
N PHE A 271 6.43 -19.17 17.41
CA PHE A 271 5.05 -18.98 17.86
C PHE A 271 4.42 -20.27 18.41
N MET A 272 4.60 -21.41 17.74
CA MET A 272 4.11 -22.71 18.21
C MET A 272 4.69 -23.07 19.59
N GLN A 273 6.00 -22.95 19.78
CA GLN A 273 6.68 -23.20 21.05
C GLN A 273 6.16 -22.28 22.15
N ALA A 274 5.87 -21.02 21.83
CA ALA A 274 5.31 -20.07 22.78
C ALA A 274 3.88 -20.45 23.21
N VAL A 275 3.03 -20.85 22.25
CA VAL A 275 1.64 -21.28 22.52
C VAL A 275 1.59 -22.63 23.25
N ALA A 276 2.51 -23.56 22.96
CA ALA A 276 2.60 -24.89 23.58
C ALA A 276 2.70 -24.83 25.11
N LYS A 277 3.36 -23.80 25.66
CA LYS A 277 3.45 -23.54 27.11
C LYS A 277 2.08 -23.35 27.78
N HIS A 278 1.05 -23.04 26.99
CA HIS A 278 -0.30 -22.70 27.45
C HIS A 278 -1.40 -23.56 26.82
N HIS A 279 -1.04 -24.44 25.87
CA HIS A 279 -1.98 -25.27 25.11
C HIS A 279 -1.41 -26.67 24.85
N ALA A 280 -1.87 -27.66 25.63
CA ALA A 280 -1.39 -29.04 25.55
C ALA A 280 -1.51 -29.69 24.16
N PRO A 281 -2.58 -29.46 23.36
CA PRO A 281 -2.65 -30.00 22.01
C PRO A 281 -1.51 -29.53 21.08
N VAL A 282 -1.06 -28.28 21.23
CA VAL A 282 0.06 -27.75 20.44
C VAL A 282 1.38 -28.37 20.92
N ALA A 283 1.57 -28.54 22.23
CA ALA A 283 2.73 -29.24 22.77
C ALA A 283 2.82 -30.68 22.25
N GLN A 284 1.69 -31.40 22.23
CA GLN A 284 1.62 -32.77 21.73
C GLN A 284 1.92 -32.84 20.22
N ARG A 285 1.45 -31.86 19.43
CA ARG A 285 1.80 -31.76 18.00
C ARG A 285 3.32 -31.63 17.80
N ILE A 286 3.98 -30.75 18.55
CA ILE A 286 5.44 -30.55 18.47
C ILE A 286 6.20 -31.84 18.82
N GLU A 287 5.76 -32.57 19.85
CA GLU A 287 6.36 -33.85 20.23
C GLU A 287 6.23 -34.90 19.13
N ASN A 288 5.04 -35.00 18.51
CA ASN A 288 4.79 -35.92 17.40
C ASN A 288 5.67 -35.59 16.17
N ASP A 289 5.78 -34.31 15.82
CA ASP A 289 6.59 -33.87 14.67
C ASP A 289 8.07 -34.19 14.88
N ARG A 290 8.60 -33.97 16.10
CA ARG A 290 9.98 -34.35 16.46
C ARG A 290 10.21 -35.86 16.42
N ALA A 291 9.25 -36.64 16.88
CA ALA A 291 9.34 -38.11 16.83
C ALA A 291 9.34 -38.62 15.39
N GLN A 292 8.56 -38.02 14.50
CA GLN A 292 8.55 -38.35 13.06
C GLN A 292 9.88 -37.99 12.39
N GLN A 293 10.43 -36.81 12.68
CA GLN A 293 11.75 -36.40 12.15
C GLN A 293 12.88 -37.31 12.61
N ALA A 294 12.86 -37.75 13.87
CA ALA A 294 13.87 -38.68 14.39
C ALA A 294 13.75 -40.11 13.82
N ALA A 295 12.59 -40.46 13.24
CA ALA A 295 12.32 -41.76 12.63
C ALA A 295 12.54 -41.78 11.10
N SER A 296 12.80 -40.61 10.48
CA SER A 296 13.12 -40.43 9.05
C SER A 296 14.62 -40.36 8.80
#